data_AF-A0AAV3M4Y8-F1
#
_entry.id   AF-A0AAV3M4Y8-F1
#
_cell.length_a   1.000
_cell.length_b   1.000
_cell.length_c   1.000
_cell.angle_alpha   90.00
_cell.angle_beta   90.00
_cell.angle_gamma   90.00
#
_symmetry.space_group_name_H-M   'P 1'
#
loop_
_entity.id
_entity.type
_entity.pdbx_description
1 polymer ?
#
loop_
_entity_poly.entity_id
_entity_poly.type
_entity_poly.pdbx_seq_one_letter_code
_entity_poly.pdbx_strand_id
1 'polypeptide(L)'
;MNEKLLELLFKIPDPITADEFCRRTGKSESSVRKLMDRRRLPIRTERQIHGEGFSDMRLMIMYNEYLEMCWEVARKLPAAERMGWKDSWFKRAKKLMEDLDVVPDNLKSVENALKG
;
A
#
# COMPACT_ATOMS: atom_id res chain seq x y z
N MET A 1 -5.74 -8.15 10.38
CA MET A 1 -6.68 -7.58 9.40
C MET A 1 -7.43 -8.73 8.77
N ASN A 2 -8.77 -8.67 8.72
CA ASN A 2 -9.59 -9.73 8.12
C ASN A 2 -9.41 -9.72 6.59
N GLU A 3 -9.09 -10.86 5.97
CA GLU A 3 -8.89 -10.95 4.51
C GLU A 3 -10.11 -10.46 3.73
N LYS A 4 -11.33 -10.76 4.23
CA LYS A 4 -12.58 -10.28 3.62
C LYS A 4 -12.68 -8.76 3.61
N LEU A 5 -12.16 -8.09 4.64
CA LEU A 5 -12.16 -6.63 4.71
C LEU A 5 -11.17 -6.03 3.72
N LEU A 6 -10.02 -6.68 3.52
CA LEU A 6 -9.04 -6.25 2.53
C LEU A 6 -9.56 -6.41 1.10
N GLU A 7 -10.21 -7.53 0.79
CA GLU A 7 -10.86 -7.73 -0.52
C GLU A 7 -11.95 -6.69 -0.79
N LEU A 8 -12.70 -6.28 0.24
CA LEU A 8 -13.67 -5.19 0.11
C LEU A 8 -13.01 -3.84 -0.18
N LEU A 9 -11.84 -3.56 0.39
CA LEU A 9 -11.09 -2.34 0.09
C LEU A 9 -10.67 -2.27 -1.39
N PHE A 10 -10.23 -3.39 -1.98
CA PHE A 10 -9.83 -3.42 -3.39
C PHE A 10 -11.00 -3.16 -4.35
N LYS A 11 -12.23 -3.45 -3.94
CA LYS A 11 -13.44 -3.19 -4.74
C LYS A 11 -13.88 -1.73 -4.76
N ILE A 12 -13.37 -0.90 -3.86
CA ILE A 12 -13.69 0.53 -3.82
C ILE A 12 -12.83 1.22 -4.90
N PRO A 13 -13.42 1.86 -5.92
CA PRO A 13 -12.62 2.60 -6.90
C PRO A 13 -11.88 3.76 -6.22
N ASP A 14 -10.56 3.85 -6.43
CA ASP A 14 -9.74 4.98 -6.00
C ASP A 14 -8.95 5.53 -7.20
N PRO A 15 -9.64 6.26 -8.11
CA PRO A 15 -8.98 6.90 -9.25
C PRO A 15 -8.15 8.09 -8.76
N ILE A 16 -6.84 8.02 -8.94
CA ILE A 16 -5.91 9.06 -8.52
C ILE A 16 -5.09 9.62 -9.69
N THR A 17 -4.59 10.83 -9.50
CA THR A 17 -3.75 11.51 -10.47
C THR A 17 -2.31 11.00 -10.40
N ALA A 18 -1.49 11.29 -11.44
CA ALA A 18 -0.06 11.00 -11.40
C ALA A 18 0.64 11.66 -10.20
N ASP A 19 0.27 12.90 -9.85
CA ASP A 19 0.81 13.62 -8.70
C ASP A 19 0.49 12.91 -7.37
N GLU A 20 -0.77 12.52 -7.19
CA GLU A 20 -1.18 11.79 -5.98
C GLU A 20 -0.45 10.44 -5.89
N PHE A 21 -0.27 9.75 -7.01
CA PHE A 21 0.51 8.51 -7.04
C PHE A 21 1.98 8.75 -6.66
N CYS A 22 2.58 9.86 -7.11
CA CYS A 22 3.94 10.25 -6.70
C CYS A 22 4.01 10.48 -5.20
N ARG A 23 3.06 11.24 -4.62
CA ARG A 23 3.00 11.50 -3.17
C ARG A 23 2.85 10.22 -2.34
N ARG A 24 2.03 9.26 -2.78
CA ARG A 24 1.82 7.99 -2.07
C ARG A 24 2.97 7.01 -2.19
N THR A 25 3.68 7.00 -3.33
CA THR A 25 4.72 5.99 -3.62
C THR A 25 6.15 6.50 -3.53
N GLY A 26 6.34 7.81 -3.41
CA GLY A 26 7.66 8.47 -3.44
C GLY A 26 8.36 8.43 -4.81
N LYS A 27 7.68 7.99 -5.88
CA LYS A 27 8.24 7.98 -7.23
C LYS A 27 8.24 9.37 -7.83
N SER A 28 9.23 9.66 -8.68
CA SER A 28 9.24 10.91 -9.46
C SER A 28 8.13 10.92 -10.50
N GLU A 29 7.62 12.11 -10.79
CA GLU A 29 6.57 12.30 -11.80
C GLU A 29 6.99 11.78 -13.18
N SER A 30 8.24 12.03 -13.57
CA SER A 30 8.78 11.53 -14.85
C SER A 30 8.81 10.01 -14.94
N SER A 31 9.04 9.32 -13.82
CA SER A 31 8.99 7.85 -13.74
C SER A 31 7.55 7.35 -13.81
N VAL A 32 6.63 7.98 -13.06
CA VAL A 32 5.21 7.63 -13.06
C VAL A 32 4.60 7.82 -14.45
N ARG A 33 4.87 8.93 -15.12
CA ARG A 33 4.41 9.17 -16.50
C ARG A 33 4.91 8.10 -17.47
N LYS A 34 6.20 7.72 -17.40
CA LYS A 34 6.74 6.60 -18.19
C LYS A 34 6.01 5.28 -17.91
N LEU A 35 5.62 5.01 -16.66
CA LEU A 35 4.84 3.82 -16.32
C LEU A 35 3.41 3.88 -16.88
N MET A 36 2.77 5.05 -16.82
CA MET A 36 1.44 5.28 -17.40
C MET A 36 1.48 5.09 -18.93
N ASP A 37 2.40 5.73 -19.62
CA ASP A 37 2.55 5.68 -21.08
C ASP A 37 2.81 4.24 -21.56
N ARG A 38 3.62 3.49 -20.80
CA ARG A 38 3.93 2.07 -21.08
C ARG A 38 2.86 1.09 -20.58
N ARG A 39 1.72 1.58 -20.08
CA ARG A 39 0.62 0.78 -19.51
C ARG A 39 1.09 -0.24 -18.45
N ARG A 40 2.04 0.17 -17.61
CA ARG A 40 2.58 -0.61 -16.48
C ARG A 40 1.88 -0.30 -15.15
N LEU A 41 0.84 0.52 -15.20
CA LEU A 41 -0.07 0.81 -14.09
C LEU A 41 -1.50 0.52 -14.53
N PRO A 42 -2.42 0.20 -13.60
CA PRO A 42 -3.84 0.10 -13.92
C PRO A 42 -4.38 1.51 -14.19
N ILE A 43 -4.68 1.81 -15.45
CA ILE A 43 -5.14 3.13 -15.91
C ILE A 43 -6.57 3.03 -16.41
N ARG A 44 -7.40 4.02 -16.04
CA ARG A 44 -8.69 4.29 -16.68
C ARG A 44 -8.71 5.68 -17.27
N THR A 45 -9.50 5.85 -18.31
CA THR A 45 -9.75 7.16 -18.91
C THR A 45 -11.07 7.68 -18.38
N GLU A 46 -11.05 8.84 -17.75
CA GLU A 46 -12.25 9.52 -17.23
C GLU A 46 -12.50 10.81 -17.99
N ARG A 47 -13.78 11.12 -18.22
CA ARG A 47 -14.19 12.39 -18.83
C ARG A 47 -14.16 13.48 -17.77
N GLN A 48 -13.29 14.47 -17.96
CA GLN A 48 -13.23 15.67 -17.14
C GLN A 48 -14.11 16.75 -17.80
N ILE A 49 -15.13 17.21 -17.08
CA ILE A 49 -16.05 18.25 -17.56
C ILE A 49 -15.55 19.61 -17.06
N HIS A 50 -15.42 20.56 -17.97
CA HIS A 50 -15.00 21.94 -17.71
C HIS A 50 -16.15 22.89 -18.06
N GLY A 51 -16.98 23.21 -17.06
CA GLY A 51 -18.13 24.09 -17.23
C GLY A 51 -19.12 23.57 -18.29
N GLU A 52 -19.84 24.48 -18.94
CA GLU A 52 -20.92 24.14 -19.88
C GLU A 52 -20.42 23.81 -21.31
N GLY A 53 -19.16 24.12 -21.64
CA GLY A 53 -18.71 24.15 -23.05
C GLY A 53 -17.62 23.15 -23.44
N PHE A 54 -16.88 22.57 -22.49
CA PHE A 54 -15.72 21.74 -22.82
C PHE A 54 -15.61 20.52 -21.92
N SER A 55 -15.18 19.40 -22.50
CA SER A 55 -14.77 18.22 -21.74
C SER A 55 -13.55 17.60 -22.38
N ASP A 56 -12.61 17.15 -21.57
CA ASP A 56 -11.43 16.42 -22.02
C ASP A 56 -11.38 15.03 -21.37
N MET A 57 -10.49 14.17 -21.85
CA MET A 57 -10.25 12.84 -21.33
C MET A 57 -8.96 12.83 -20.51
N ARG A 58 -9.06 12.48 -19.23
CA ARG A 58 -7.91 12.38 -18.33
C ARG A 58 -7.61 10.92 -18.00
N LEU A 59 -6.33 10.57 -18.01
CA LEU A 59 -5.86 9.28 -17.48
C LEU A 59 -5.76 9.33 -15.96
N MET A 60 -6.42 8.38 -15.31
CA MET A 60 -6.44 8.18 -13.87
C MET A 60 -5.82 6.83 -13.53
N ILE A 61 -4.98 6.79 -12.50
CA ILE A 61 -4.39 5.57 -11.98
C ILE A 61 -5.37 4.99 -10.96
N MET A 62 -5.73 3.73 -11.14
CA MET A 62 -6.64 3.03 -10.24
C MET A 62 -5.84 2.46 -9.06
N TYR A 63 -5.78 3.20 -7.95
CA TYR A 63 -4.81 2.94 -6.89
C TYR A 63 -5.10 1.66 -6.11
N ASN A 64 -6.37 1.37 -5.82
CA ASN A 64 -6.73 0.15 -5.11
C ASN A 64 -6.46 -1.11 -5.94
N GLU A 65 -6.68 -1.06 -7.25
CA GLU A 65 -6.28 -2.12 -8.19
C GLU A 65 -4.74 -2.27 -8.24
N TYR A 66 -3.99 -1.17 -8.15
CA TYR A 66 -2.53 -1.24 -8.04
C TYR A 66 -2.10 -1.95 -6.74
N LEU A 67 -2.74 -1.63 -5.61
CA LEU A 67 -2.49 -2.28 -4.33
C LEU A 67 -2.88 -3.77 -4.35
N GLU A 68 -4.01 -4.11 -4.99
CA GLU A 68 -4.46 -5.48 -5.18
C GLU A 68 -3.40 -6.29 -5.97
N MET A 69 -2.93 -5.75 -7.10
CA MET A 69 -1.86 -6.39 -7.88
C MET A 69 -0.59 -6.60 -7.06
N CYS A 70 -0.16 -5.59 -6.28
CA CYS A 70 0.98 -5.72 -5.39
C CYS A 70 0.78 -6.82 -4.33
N TRP A 71 -0.42 -6.89 -3.75
CA TRP A 71 -0.78 -7.90 -2.76
C TRP A 71 -0.79 -9.31 -3.35
N GLU A 72 -1.38 -9.50 -4.54
CA GLU A 72 -1.40 -10.79 -5.23
C GLU A 72 0.01 -11.28 -5.57
N VAL A 73 0.87 -10.40 -6.09
CA VAL A 73 2.26 -10.74 -6.40
C VAL A 73 3.00 -11.11 -5.13
N ALA A 74 2.85 -10.34 -4.05
CA ALA A 74 3.49 -10.64 -2.78
C ALA A 74 3.06 -11.99 -2.22
N ARG A 75 1.80 -12.41 -2.40
CA ARG A 75 1.30 -13.74 -1.95
C ARG A 75 1.87 -14.92 -2.73
N LYS A 76 2.30 -14.69 -3.98
CA LYS A 76 2.92 -15.74 -4.82
C LYS A 76 4.38 -15.99 -4.47
N LEU A 77 5.02 -15.10 -3.72
CA LEU A 77 6.39 -15.28 -3.25
C LEU A 77 6.46 -16.33 -2.13
N PRO A 78 7.53 -17.14 -2.08
CA PRO A 78 7.78 -18.04 -0.94
C PRO A 78 7.75 -17.28 0.39
N ALA A 79 7.21 -17.91 1.43
CA ALA A 79 7.05 -17.26 2.75
C ALA A 79 8.38 -16.73 3.31
N ALA A 80 9.49 -17.46 3.06
CA ALA A 80 10.83 -17.06 3.46
C ALA A 80 11.27 -15.73 2.83
N GLU A 81 10.97 -15.50 1.55
CA GLU A 81 11.31 -14.25 0.86
C GLU A 81 10.38 -13.10 1.28
N ARG A 82 9.07 -13.40 1.40
CA ARG A 82 8.05 -12.42 1.74
C ARG A 82 8.20 -11.86 3.16
N MET A 83 8.49 -12.74 4.14
CA MET A 83 8.42 -12.41 5.57
C MET A 83 9.71 -12.70 6.35
N GLY A 84 10.67 -13.44 5.79
CA GLY A 84 11.85 -13.87 6.54
C GLY A 84 12.70 -12.72 7.08
N TRP A 85 12.76 -11.58 6.37
CA TRP A 85 13.42 -10.38 6.86
C TRP A 85 12.72 -9.79 8.10
N LYS A 86 11.38 -9.77 8.09
CA LYS A 86 10.54 -9.24 9.16
C LYS A 86 10.59 -10.13 10.39
N ASP A 87 10.52 -11.43 10.19
CA ASP A 87 10.64 -12.42 11.26
C ASP A 87 12.03 -12.36 11.91
N SER A 88 13.08 -12.24 11.08
CA SER A 88 14.46 -12.06 11.58
C SER A 88 14.62 -10.77 12.38
N TRP A 89 14.00 -9.68 11.93
CA TRP A 89 14.03 -8.40 12.64
C TRP A 89 13.29 -8.49 13.97
N PHE A 90 12.08 -9.05 14.01
CA PHE A 90 11.34 -9.25 15.24
C PHE A 90 12.07 -10.13 16.25
N LYS A 91 12.73 -11.19 15.78
CA LYS A 91 13.55 -12.05 16.67
C LYS A 91 14.68 -11.26 17.32
N ARG A 92 15.37 -10.40 16.56
CA ARG A 92 16.43 -9.53 17.08
C ARG A 92 15.88 -8.49 18.06
N ALA A 93 14.77 -7.85 17.72
CA ALA A 93 14.12 -6.86 18.59
C ALA A 93 13.67 -7.49 19.92
N LYS A 94 13.08 -8.70 19.87
CA LYS A 94 12.67 -9.44 21.06
C LYS A 94 13.86 -9.77 21.96
N LYS A 95 14.93 -10.31 21.38
CA LYS A 95 16.16 -10.60 22.13
C LYS A 95 16.73 -9.34 22.78
N LEU A 96 16.76 -8.21 22.08
CA LEU A 96 17.24 -6.95 22.64
C LEU A 96 16.40 -6.47 23.83
N MET A 97 15.07 -6.63 23.76
CA MET A 97 14.20 -6.31 24.90
C MET A 97 14.48 -7.20 26.11
N GLU A 98 14.68 -8.51 25.88
CA GLU A 98 15.06 -9.47 26.94
C GLU A 98 16.42 -9.13 27.55
N ASP A 99 17.43 -8.82 26.72
CA ASP A 99 18.79 -8.50 27.16
C ASP A 99 18.87 -7.19 27.95
N LEU A 100 17.98 -6.22 27.66
CA LEU A 100 17.96 -4.91 28.33
C LEU A 100 17.06 -4.87 29.58
N ASP A 101 16.21 -5.88 29.81
CA ASP A 101 15.13 -5.86 30.81
C ASP A 101 14.22 -4.61 30.71
N VAL A 102 14.24 -3.95 29.54
CA VAL A 102 13.41 -2.78 29.26
C VAL A 102 12.20 -3.27 28.49
N VAL A 103 11.06 -3.36 29.16
CA VAL A 103 9.77 -3.40 28.48
C VAL A 103 9.41 -1.96 28.10
N PRO A 104 9.38 -1.60 26.81
CA PRO A 104 8.96 -0.28 26.38
C PRO A 104 7.54 0.01 26.90
N ASP A 105 7.30 1.18 27.49
CA ASP A 105 6.03 1.48 28.15
C ASP A 105 4.81 1.40 27.22
N ASN A 106 5.01 1.61 25.92
CA ASN A 106 4.02 1.44 24.87
C ASN A 106 3.69 -0.03 24.54
N LEU A 107 4.50 -1.01 24.94
CA LEU A 107 4.19 -2.45 24.83
C LEU A 107 3.51 -3.00 26.10
N LYS A 108 3.76 -2.39 27.27
CA LYS A 108 3.00 -2.71 28.50
C LYS A 108 1.51 -2.41 28.36
N SER A 109 1.15 -1.33 27.65
CA SER A 109 -0.25 -0.96 27.45
C SER A 109 -1.02 -1.95 26.59
N VAL A 110 -0.37 -2.57 25.60
CA VAL A 110 -1.00 -3.56 24.70
C VAL A 110 -1.22 -4.90 25.41
N GLU A 111 -0.26 -5.34 26.23
CA GLU A 111 -0.46 -6.55 27.07
C GLU A 111 -1.60 -6.35 28.09
N ASN A 112 -1.70 -5.17 28.69
CA ASN A 112 -2.78 -4.86 29.62
C ASN A 112 -4.15 -4.77 28.93
N ALA A 113 -4.21 -4.25 27.70
CA ALA A 113 -5.44 -4.19 26.90
C ALA A 113 -5.92 -5.57 26.40
N LEU A 114 -5.07 -6.59 26.41
CA LEU A 114 -5.40 -7.96 25.99
C LEU A 114 -5.72 -8.90 27.17
N LYS A 115 -5.47 -8.48 28.41
CA LYS A 115 -5.70 -9.26 29.64
C LYS A 115 -6.91 -8.78 30.46
N GLY A 116 -7.51 -7.63 30.11
CA GLY A 116 -8.80 -7.16 30.62
C GLY A 116 -9.93 -7.48 29.65
#